data_AF-A0A9X8VCI2-F1
#
_entry.id   AF-A0A9X8VCI2-F1
#
_cell.length_a   1.000
_cell.length_b   1.000
_cell.length_c   1.000
_cell.angle_alpha   90.00
_cell.angle_beta   90.00
_cell.angle_gamma   90.00
#
_symmetry.space_group_name_H-M   'P 1'
#
loop_
_entity.id
_entity.type
_entity.pdbx_description
1 polymer ?
#
loop_
_entity_poly.entity_id
_entity_poly.type
_entity_poly.pdbx_seq_one_letter_code
_entity_poly.pdbx_strand_id
1 'polypeptide(L)' 'VFGYILRKMHFPMSPLILGFVLGEMLEQNLRRALSISNGEFGILWSSSIAQTLLVLAVAVLALPPLLRLMRKRRQPAA' A
#
# COMPACT_ATOMS: atom_id res chain seq x y z
N VAL A 1 -0.28 16.74 19.42
CA VAL A 1 0.91 15.86 19.55
C VAL A 1 1.36 15.27 18.20
N PHE A 2 0.48 14.57 17.46
CA PHE A 2 0.82 13.96 16.16
C PHE A 2 1.37 14.96 15.11
N GLY A 3 0.73 16.13 14.96
CA GLY A 3 1.21 17.18 14.04
C GLY A 3 2.58 17.75 14.39
N TYR A 4 2.98 17.74 15.68
CA TYR A 4 4.32 18.15 16.10
C TYR A 4 5.37 17.09 15.73
N ILE A 5 5.04 15.80 15.86
CA ILE A 5 5.91 14.68 15.45
C ILE A 5 6.17 14.72 13.95
N LEU A 6 5.12 14.87 13.14
CA LEU A 6 5.21 14.96 11.68
C LEU A 6 6.07 16.15 11.22
N ARG A 7 5.92 17.29 11.89
CA ARG A 7 6.75 18.48 11.63
C ARG A 7 8.21 18.26 12.01
N LYS A 8 8.48 17.54 13.12
CA LYS A 8 9.85 17.21 13.56
C LYS A 8 10.54 16.18 12.66
N MET A 9 9.77 15.31 11.99
CA MET A 9 10.26 14.32 11.02
C MET A 9 10.46 14.90 9.61
N HIS A 10 10.29 16.22 9.43
CA HIS A 10 10.33 16.89 8.12
C HIS A 10 9.47 16.20 7.06
N PHE A 11 8.36 15.57 7.47
CA PHE A 11 7.48 14.94 6.50
C PHE A 11 6.85 16.03 5.62
N PRO A 12 7.00 15.93 4.29
CA PRO A 12 6.36 16.89 3.41
C PRO A 12 4.83 16.72 3.53
N MET A 13 4.12 17.85 3.63
CA MET A 13 2.65 17.85 3.74
C MET A 13 1.97 17.28 2.48
N SER A 14 2.60 17.43 1.31
CA SER A 14 2.08 16.97 0.01
C SER A 14 1.72 15.46 0.00
N PRO A 15 2.63 14.52 0.28
CA PRO A 15 2.29 13.09 0.30
C PRO A 15 1.35 12.69 1.43
N LEU A 16 1.31 13.43 2.54
CA LEU A 16 0.33 13.18 3.61
C LEU A 16 -1.10 13.46 3.14
N ILE A 17 -1.31 14.61 2.49
CA ILE A 17 -2.61 14.98 1.91
C ILE A 17 -2.98 13.99 0.81
N LEU A 18 -2.02 13.65 -0.07
CA LEU A 18 -2.24 12.67 -1.13
C LEU A 18 -2.66 11.31 -0.55
N GLY A 19 -1.94 10.81 0.45
CA GLY A 19 -2.28 9.56 1.12
C GLY A 19 -3.64 9.60 1.82
N PHE A 20 -4.00 10.73 2.42
CA PHE A 20 -5.30 10.92 3.06
C PHE A 20 -6.45 10.88 2.05
N VAL A 21 -6.36 11.65 0.97
CA VAL A 21 -7.38 11.68 -0.10
C VAL A 21 -7.51 10.30 -0.76
N LEU A 22 -6.38 9.67 -1.11
CA LEU A 22 -6.38 8.33 -1.69
C LEU A 22 -6.95 7.28 -0.71
N GLY A 23 -6.68 7.43 0.59
CA GLY A 23 -7.22 6.57 1.63
C GLY A 23 -8.74 6.67 1.74
N GLU A 24 -9.28 7.88 1.72
CA GLU A 24 -10.74 8.10 1.71
C GLU A 24 -11.39 7.45 0.48
N MET A 25 -10.81 7.65 -0.70
CA MET A 25 -11.27 7.02 -1.93
C MET A 25 -11.20 5.48 -1.84
N LEU A 26 -10.14 4.93 -1.26
CA LEU A 26 -9.98 3.49 -1.07
C LEU A 26 -11.08 2.92 -0.17
N GLU A 27 -11.35 3.55 0.97
CA GLU A 27 -12.39 3.10 1.91
C GLU A 27 -13.77 3.16 1.26
N GLN A 28 -14.10 4.24 0.55
CA GLN A 28 -15.37 4.39 -0.16
C GLN A 28 -15.55 3.29 -1.21
N ASN A 29 -14.51 2.99 -2.00
CA ASN A 29 -14.57 1.93 -3.01
C ASN A 29 -14.63 0.53 -2.39
N LEU A 30 -13.91 0.29 -1.28
CA LEU A 30 -13.99 -0.97 -0.54
C LEU A 30 -15.39 -1.19 0.04
N ARG A 31 -15.97 -0.17 0.69
CA ARG A 31 -17.34 -0.23 1.20
C ARG A 31 -18.35 -0.47 0.09
N ARG A 32 -18.18 0.19 -1.06
CA ARG A 32 -19.03 -0.04 -2.24
C ARG A 32 -18.92 -1.48 -2.74
N ALA A 33 -17.72 -2.01 -2.88
CA ALA A 33 -17.49 -3.38 -3.33
C ALA A 33 -18.11 -4.40 -2.37
N LEU A 34 -17.93 -4.22 -1.06
CA LEU A 34 -18.51 -5.09 -0.03
C LEU A 34 -20.03 -4.96 0.05
N SER A 35 -20.59 -3.77 -0.15
CA SER A 35 -22.03 -3.58 -0.22
C SER A 35 -22.63 -4.34 -1.41
N ILE A 36 -21.97 -4.30 -2.57
CA ILE A 36 -22.39 -5.05 -3.78
C ILE A 36 -22.27 -6.57 -3.56
N SER A 37 -21.28 -7.03 -2.79
CA SER A 37 -21.06 -8.45 -2.51
C SER A 37 -21.83 -8.98 -1.29
N ASN A 38 -22.80 -8.24 -0.75
CA ASN A 38 -23.50 -8.59 0.50
C ASN A 38 -22.56 -8.85 1.69
N GLY A 39 -21.42 -8.18 1.73
CA GLY A 39 -20.41 -8.30 2.78
C GLY A 39 -19.36 -9.38 2.53
N GLU A 40 -19.39 -10.08 1.39
CA GLU A 40 -18.39 -11.10 1.09
C GLU A 40 -17.06 -10.49 0.63
N PHE A 41 -16.00 -10.73 1.40
CA PHE A 41 -14.62 -10.35 1.03
C PHE A 41 -14.08 -11.12 -0.19
N GLY A 42 -14.75 -12.20 -0.59
CA GLY A 42 -14.41 -12.98 -1.78
C GLY A 42 -14.42 -12.15 -3.07
N ILE A 43 -15.16 -11.03 -3.11
CA ILE A 43 -15.20 -10.14 -4.27
C ILE A 43 -13.86 -9.48 -4.59
N LEU A 44 -12.96 -9.35 -3.61
CA LEU A 44 -11.62 -8.81 -3.83
C LEU A 44 -10.72 -9.80 -4.60
N TRP A 45 -11.04 -11.09 -4.55
CA TRP A 45 -10.32 -12.16 -5.26
C TRP A 45 -11.15 -12.81 -6.36
N SER A 46 -12.38 -12.37 -6.62
CA SER A 46 -13.28 -13.02 -7.59
C SER A 46 -12.86 -12.78 -9.04
N SER A 47 -12.18 -11.67 -9.32
CA SER A 47 -11.74 -11.29 -10.66
C SER A 47 -10.25 -11.56 -10.86
N SER A 48 -9.90 -12.26 -11.95
CA SER A 48 -8.51 -12.48 -12.37
C SER A 48 -7.74 -11.17 -12.56
N ILE A 49 -8.43 -10.09 -12.94
CA ILE A 49 -7.84 -8.75 -13.06
C ILE A 49 -7.53 -8.16 -11.68
N ALA A 50 -8.44 -8.31 -10.70
CA ALA A 50 -8.20 -7.84 -9.35
C ALA A 50 -7.01 -8.57 -8.71
N GLN A 51 -6.93 -9.89 -8.90
CA GLN A 51 -5.82 -10.71 -8.41
C GLN A 51 -4.48 -10.29 -9.02
N THR A 52 -4.41 -10.11 -10.35
CA THR A 52 -3.16 -9.71 -11.02
C THR A 52 -2.71 -8.31 -10.60
N LEU A 53 -3.63 -7.35 -10.48
CA LEU A 53 -3.33 -6.00 -10.00
C LEU A 53 -2.87 -5.98 -8.54
N LEU A 54 -3.51 -6.76 -7.65
CA LEU A 54 -3.11 -6.87 -6.25
C LEU A 54 -1.71 -7.48 -6.12
N VAL A 55 -1.42 -8.55 -6.85
CA VAL A 55 -0.08 -9.17 -6.86
C VAL A 55 0.96 -8.18 -7.35
N LEU A 56 0.68 -7.44 -8.44
CA LEU A 56 1.60 -6.43 -8.96
C LEU A 56 1.83 -5.29 -7.96
N ALA A 57 0.78 -4.80 -7.30
CA ALA A 57 0.89 -3.75 -6.30
C ALA A 57 1.79 -4.18 -5.12
N VAL A 58 1.57 -5.40 -4.61
CA VAL A 58 2.43 -5.98 -3.54
C VAL A 58 3.85 -6.16 -4.04
N ALA A 59 4.04 -6.63 -5.27
CA ALA A 59 5.36 -6.81 -5.87
C ALA A 59 6.12 -5.48 -5.95
N VAL A 60 5.49 -4.40 -6.41
CA VAL A 60 6.13 -3.07 -6.50
C VAL A 60 6.53 -2.54 -5.13
N LEU A 61 5.72 -2.75 -4.10
CA LEU A 61 6.03 -2.34 -2.72
C LEU A 61 7.13 -3.21 -2.09
N ALA A 62 7.11 -4.52 -2.34
CA ALA A 62 7.95 -5.49 -1.62
C ALA A 62 9.27 -5.83 -2.33
N LEU A 63 9.34 -5.85 -3.67
CA LEU A 63 10.57 -6.19 -4.41
C LEU A 63 11.75 -5.28 -4.06
N PRO A 64 11.62 -3.93 -4.06
CA PRO A 64 12.76 -3.05 -3.80
C PRO A 64 13.42 -3.28 -2.43
N PRO A 65 12.67 -3.35 -1.30
CA PRO A 65 13.29 -3.67 -0.01
C PRO A 65 13.80 -5.12 0.05
N LEU A 66 13.11 -6.11 -0.54
CA LEU A 66 13.60 -7.50 -0.57
C LEU A 66 14.94 -7.63 -1.29
N LEU A 67 15.03 -7.07 -2.49
CA LEU A 67 16.24 -7.11 -3.31
C LEU A 67 17.41 -6.38 -2.63
N ARG A 68 17.14 -5.26 -1.95
CA ARG A 68 18.15 -4.55 -1.14
C ARG A 68 18.66 -5.42 0.01
N LEU A 69 17.76 -6.12 0.72
CA LEU A 69 18.15 -7.02 1.82
C LEU A 69 18.97 -8.22 1.32
N MET A 70 18.58 -8.81 0.19
CA MET A 70 19.30 -9.93 -0.43
C MET A 70 20.66 -9.51 -0.99
N ARG A 71 20.78 -8.31 -1.59
CA ARG A 71 22.06 -7.76 -2.04
C ARG A 71 23.00 -7.42 -0.88
N LYS A 72 22.47 -6.91 0.23
CA LYS A 72 23.26 -6.59 1.43
C LYS A 72 23.85 -7.85 2.08
N ARG A 73 23.17 -9.00 1.96
CA ARG A 73 23.72 -10.32 2.36
C ARG A 73 24.76 -10.89 1.37
N ARG A 74 24.78 -10.39 0.13
CA ARG A 74 25.71 -10.80 -0.94
C ARG A 74 26.97 -9.91 -1.04
N GLN A 75 27.16 -8.93 -0.16
CA GLN A 75 28.44 -8.28 0.05
C GLN A 75 29.11 -8.88 1.29
N PRO A 76 29.72 -10.08 1.20
CA PRO A 76 30.75 -10.44 2.14
C PRO A 76 31.92 -9.47 1.93
N ALA A 77 32.50 -9.05 3.05
CA ALA A 77 33.60 -8.10 3.16
C ALA A 77 34.69 -8.32 2.09
N ALA A 78 35.08 -7.24 1.43
CA ALA A 78 36.38 -7.10 0.77
C ALA A 78 37.21 -6.12 1.60
#